data_AF-A0AAN6MQ92-F1
#
_entry.id   AF-A0AAN6MQ92-F1
#
_cell.length_a   1.000
_cell.length_b   1.000
_cell.length_c   1.000
_cell.angle_alpha   90.00
_cell.angle_beta   90.00
_cell.angle_gamma   90.00
#
_symmetry.space_group_name_H-M   'P 1'
#
loop_
_entity.id
_entity.type
_entity.pdbx_description
1 polymer ?
#
loop_
_entity_poly.entity_id
_entity_poly.type
_entity_poly.pdbx_seq_one_letter_code
_entity_poly.pdbx_strand_id
1 'polypeptide(L)'
;DILDEFSDISDSCLSNISVMIRSPVITELNDQQLVYEAYSNFVQGLFELMDAVSESAPVLITIDKQAEFRVPAAVREMAGVVDCLLMQVIAVFPTNTSYSQQTANQKSQVDTHFRQAVHSFHLATANTSSPYSNTTTV
;
A
#
# COMPACT_ATOMS: atom_id res chain seq x y z
N ASP A 1 7.57 -12.19 10.73
CA ASP A 1 8.16 -12.13 9.38
C ASP A 1 7.63 -10.87 8.69
N ILE A 2 8.26 -10.35 7.63
CA ILE A 2 7.73 -9.20 6.85
C ILE A 2 6.34 -9.51 6.27
N LEU A 3 6.09 -10.78 5.95
CA LEU A 3 4.79 -11.24 5.45
C LEU A 3 3.71 -11.23 6.54
N ASP A 4 4.09 -11.52 7.79
CA ASP A 4 3.17 -11.40 8.93
C ASP A 4 2.83 -9.93 9.16
N GLU A 5 3.82 -9.03 9.07
CA GLU A 5 3.60 -7.58 9.23
C GLU A 5 2.62 -7.03 8.18
N PHE A 6 2.74 -7.45 6.93
CA PHE A 6 1.77 -7.07 5.89
C PHE A 6 0.36 -7.64 6.15
N SER A 7 0.29 -8.83 6.74
CA SER A 7 -0.98 -9.44 7.13
C SER A 7 -1.62 -8.67 8.28
N ASP A 8 -0.83 -8.28 9.29
CA ASP A 8 -1.30 -7.49 10.44
C ASP A 8 -1.78 -6.09 10.02
N ILE A 9 -1.09 -5.45 9.06
CA ILE A 9 -1.55 -4.19 8.45
C ILE A 9 -2.87 -4.40 7.71
N SER A 10 -2.98 -5.47 6.94
CA SER A 10 -4.20 -5.80 6.19
C SER A 10 -5.38 -6.06 7.14
N ASP A 11 -5.18 -6.83 8.20
CA ASP A 11 -6.19 -7.12 9.21
C ASP A 11 -6.63 -5.86 9.96
N SER A 12 -5.67 -4.99 10.29
CA SER A 12 -5.96 -3.68 10.89
C SER A 12 -6.80 -2.80 9.97
N CYS A 13 -6.49 -2.80 8.66
CA CYS A 13 -7.26 -2.07 7.67
C CYS A 13 -8.68 -2.64 7.52
N LEU A 14 -8.83 -3.97 7.45
CA LEU A 14 -10.14 -4.65 7.38
C LEU A 14 -10.99 -4.36 8.61
N SER A 15 -10.38 -4.39 9.80
CA SER A 15 -11.04 -4.03 11.05
C SER A 15 -11.57 -2.60 11.00
N ASN A 16 -10.76 -1.63 10.57
CA ASN A 16 -11.17 -0.24 10.42
C ASN A 16 -12.28 -0.08 9.36
N ILE A 17 -12.17 -0.74 8.21
CA ILE A 17 -13.22 -0.75 7.18
C ILE A 17 -14.54 -1.20 7.81
N SER A 18 -14.55 -2.30 8.56
CA SER A 18 -15.76 -2.85 9.16
C SER A 18 -16.52 -1.85 10.06
N VAL A 19 -15.77 -0.98 10.75
CA VAL A 19 -16.32 0.06 11.64
C VAL A 19 -16.74 1.30 10.85
N MET A 20 -16.05 1.62 9.75
CA MET A 20 -16.30 2.82 8.95
C MET A 20 -17.42 2.68 7.91
N ILE A 21 -17.92 1.46 7.66
CA ILE A 21 -19.01 1.22 6.72
C ILE A 21 -20.22 2.09 7.09
N ARG A 22 -20.73 2.84 6.10
CA ARG A 22 -21.88 3.75 6.22
C ARG A 22 -21.67 4.93 7.17
N SER A 23 -20.42 5.29 7.45
CA SER A 23 -20.11 6.55 8.12
C SER A 23 -20.71 7.73 7.34
N PRO A 24 -21.35 8.69 8.03
CA PRO A 24 -21.87 9.89 7.39
C PRO A 24 -20.71 10.79 6.91
N VAL A 25 -21.02 11.66 5.95
CA VAL A 25 -20.11 12.73 5.55
C VAL A 25 -19.87 13.66 6.74
N ILE A 26 -18.61 14.04 6.95
CA ILE A 26 -18.19 14.93 8.03
C ILE A 26 -18.62 16.36 7.69
N THR A 27 -19.43 16.98 8.55
CA THR A 27 -19.93 18.34 8.33
C THR A 27 -19.04 19.41 8.97
N GLU A 28 -18.44 19.10 10.13
CA GLU A 28 -17.63 20.05 10.89
C GLU A 28 -16.21 20.16 10.32
N LEU A 29 -15.72 21.39 10.17
CA LEU A 29 -14.40 21.63 9.58
C LEU A 29 -13.26 21.09 10.44
N ASN A 30 -13.37 21.21 11.77
CA ASN A 30 -12.36 20.71 12.70
C ASN A 30 -12.22 19.18 12.61
N ASP A 31 -13.34 18.48 12.47
CA ASP A 31 -13.34 17.02 12.34
C ASP A 31 -12.74 16.58 10.99
N GLN A 32 -13.01 17.34 9.92
CA GLN A 32 -12.37 17.09 8.62
C GLN A 32 -10.85 17.23 8.72
N GLN A 33 -10.36 18.27 9.39
CA GLN A 33 -8.93 18.46 9.59
C GLN A 33 -8.32 17.29 10.38
N LEU A 34 -8.94 16.88 11.49
CA LEU A 34 -8.43 15.78 12.31
C LEU A 34 -8.37 14.45 11.54
N VAL A 35 -9.41 14.13 10.78
CA VAL A 35 -9.42 12.92 9.94
C VAL A 35 -8.40 13.02 8.82
N TYR A 36 -8.22 14.20 8.21
CA TYR A 36 -7.22 14.41 7.17
C TYR A 36 -5.78 14.25 7.69
N GLU A 37 -5.48 14.75 8.89
CA GLU A 37 -4.17 14.61 9.52
C GLU A 37 -3.87 13.13 9.83
N ALA A 38 -4.84 12.41 10.41
CA ALA A 38 -4.71 10.98 10.66
C ALA A 38 -4.50 10.17 9.37
N TYR A 39 -5.29 10.49 8.33
CA TYR A 39 -5.15 9.88 7.00
C TYR A 39 -3.76 10.16 6.40
N SER A 40 -3.30 11.41 6.45
CA SER A 40 -2.00 11.81 5.90
C SER A 40 -0.84 11.12 6.61
N ASN A 41 -0.90 10.98 7.94
CA ASN A 41 0.11 10.27 8.71
C ASN A 41 0.16 8.78 8.35
N PHE A 42 -1.00 8.14 8.17
CA PHE A 42 -1.06 6.75 7.71
C PHE A 42 -0.49 6.59 6.31
N VAL A 43 -0.88 7.46 5.37
CA VAL A 43 -0.33 7.48 4.00
C VAL A 43 1.19 7.66 3.99
N GLN A 44 1.72 8.56 4.81
CA GLN A 44 3.16 8.76 4.94
C GLN A 44 3.87 7.49 5.43
N GLY A 45 3.30 6.79 6.41
CA GLY A 45 3.82 5.50 6.85
C GLY A 45 3.82 4.44 5.75
N LEU A 46 2.81 4.44 4.87
CA LEU A 46 2.78 3.55 3.71
C LEU A 46 3.87 3.88 2.68
N PHE A 47 4.16 5.16 2.45
CA PHE A 47 5.28 5.56 1.58
C PHE A 47 6.60 5.03 2.11
N GLU A 48 6.89 5.29 3.38
CA GLU A 48 8.13 4.86 4.03
C GLU A 48 8.27 3.33 4.03
N LEU A 49 7.18 2.60 4.31
CA LEU A 49 7.17 1.15 4.28
C LEU A 49 7.46 0.63 2.86
N MET A 50 6.76 1.14 1.83
CA MET A 50 6.94 0.67 0.45
C MET A 50 8.30 1.05 -0.12
N ASP A 51 8.86 2.19 0.26
CA ASP A 51 10.22 2.58 -0.12
C ASP A 51 11.25 1.65 0.54
N ALA A 52 11.11 1.36 1.84
CA ALA A 52 11.97 0.40 2.53
C ALA A 52 11.88 -1.03 1.96
N VAL A 53 10.66 -1.47 1.59
CA VAL A 53 10.45 -2.74 0.87
C VAL A 53 11.13 -2.70 -0.50
N SER A 54 11.04 -1.57 -1.20
CA SER A 54 11.68 -1.39 -2.50
C SER A 54 13.20 -1.53 -2.42
N GLU A 55 13.80 -0.84 -1.44
CA GLU A 55 15.24 -0.82 -1.19
C GLU A 55 15.79 -2.16 -0.70
N SER A 56 15.00 -2.93 0.05
CA SER A 56 15.41 -4.23 0.58
C SER A 56 15.34 -5.39 -0.42
N ALA A 57 14.70 -5.18 -1.59
CA ALA A 57 14.50 -6.23 -2.58
C ALA A 57 15.77 -7.01 -3.00
N PRO A 58 16.92 -6.37 -3.30
CA PRO A 58 18.14 -7.10 -3.70
C PRO A 58 18.68 -8.01 -2.60
N VAL A 59 18.53 -7.58 -1.34
CA VAL A 59 18.99 -8.34 -0.17
C VAL A 59 18.07 -9.52 0.08
N LEU A 60 16.75 -9.29 0.07
CA LEU A 60 15.75 -10.32 0.35
C LEU A 60 15.81 -11.47 -0.66
N ILE A 61 15.98 -11.19 -1.95
CA ILE A 61 16.09 -12.22 -3.01
C ILE A 61 17.42 -13.01 -2.93
N THR A 62 18.44 -12.42 -2.30
CA THR A 62 19.71 -13.13 -2.05
C THR A 62 19.58 -14.10 -0.88
N ILE A 63 18.83 -13.72 0.15
CA ILE A 63 18.59 -14.53 1.35
C ILE A 63 17.59 -15.67 1.05
N ASP A 64 16.47 -15.35 0.40
CA ASP A 64 15.43 -16.29 0.02
C ASP A 64 15.02 -16.06 -1.44
N LYS A 65 15.27 -17.06 -2.29
CA LYS A 65 14.86 -17.01 -3.70
C LYS A 65 13.35 -16.93 -3.88
N GLN A 66 12.56 -17.45 -2.94
CA GLN A 66 11.10 -17.36 -2.98
C GLN A 66 10.59 -15.94 -2.67
N ALA A 67 11.43 -15.06 -2.09
CA ALA A 67 11.06 -13.68 -1.80
C ALA A 67 10.68 -12.91 -3.08
N GLU A 68 11.24 -13.28 -4.24
CA GLU A 68 10.91 -12.67 -5.53
C GLU A 68 9.44 -12.84 -5.93
N PHE A 69 8.75 -13.85 -5.41
CA PHE A 69 7.34 -14.11 -5.68
C PHE A 69 6.46 -13.78 -4.48
N ARG A 70 6.86 -14.24 -3.28
CA ARG A 70 6.05 -14.14 -2.06
C ARG A 70 5.87 -12.69 -1.61
N VAL A 71 6.95 -11.89 -1.63
CA VAL A 71 6.88 -10.50 -1.17
C VAL A 71 6.03 -9.66 -2.13
N PRO A 72 6.24 -9.69 -3.46
CA PRO A 72 5.34 -8.97 -4.38
C PRO A 72 3.89 -9.46 -4.36
N ALA A 73 3.62 -10.73 -4.08
CA ALA A 73 2.25 -11.22 -3.91
C ALA A 73 1.59 -10.58 -2.68
N ALA A 74 2.26 -10.64 -1.52
CA ALA A 74 1.74 -10.06 -0.28
C ALA A 74 1.58 -8.53 -0.36
N VAL A 75 2.51 -7.84 -1.02
CA VAL A 75 2.39 -6.38 -1.28
C VAL A 75 1.14 -6.07 -2.12
N ARG A 76 0.81 -6.89 -3.12
CA ARG A 76 -0.42 -6.69 -3.94
C ARG A 76 -1.69 -6.97 -3.14
N GLU A 77 -1.69 -7.97 -2.28
CA GLU A 77 -2.82 -8.28 -1.40
C GLU A 77 -3.09 -7.12 -0.44
N MET A 78 -2.04 -6.66 0.25
CA MET A 78 -2.11 -5.49 1.13
C MET A 78 -2.55 -4.23 0.37
N ALA A 79 -2.06 -4.02 -0.85
CA ALA A 79 -2.46 -2.87 -1.68
C ALA A 79 -3.98 -2.82 -1.88
N GLY A 80 -4.62 -3.96 -2.16
CA GLY A 80 -6.07 -4.02 -2.38
C GLY A 80 -6.88 -3.69 -1.12
N VAL A 81 -6.42 -4.14 0.04
CA VAL A 81 -7.08 -3.85 1.32
C VAL A 81 -6.91 -2.39 1.72
N VAL A 82 -5.68 -1.87 1.61
CA VAL A 82 -5.37 -0.46 1.85
C VAL A 82 -6.17 0.43 0.92
N ASP A 83 -6.25 0.10 -0.37
CA ASP A 83 -7.04 0.83 -1.36
C ASP A 83 -8.51 0.99 -0.92
N CYS A 84 -9.12 -0.11 -0.46
CA CYS A 84 -10.48 -0.11 0.05
C CYS A 84 -10.65 0.83 1.25
N LEU A 85 -9.73 0.78 2.21
CA LEU A 85 -9.75 1.68 3.37
C LEU A 85 -9.62 3.14 2.95
N LEU A 86 -8.64 3.48 2.10
CA LEU A 86 -8.40 4.85 1.66
C LEU A 86 -9.62 5.40 0.92
N MET A 87 -10.25 4.59 0.05
CA MET A 87 -11.49 4.98 -0.63
C MET A 87 -12.65 5.22 0.37
N GLN A 88 -12.77 4.40 1.41
CA GLN A 88 -13.78 4.58 2.44
C GLN A 88 -13.56 5.85 3.27
N VAL A 89 -12.30 6.21 3.55
CA VAL A 89 -11.96 7.48 4.23
C VAL A 89 -12.18 8.68 3.31
N ILE A 90 -11.81 8.59 2.03
CA ILE A 90 -12.08 9.67 1.06
C ILE A 90 -13.58 9.96 0.97
N ALA A 91 -14.41 8.92 1.01
CA ALA A 91 -15.86 9.04 0.90
C ALA A 91 -16.53 9.78 2.08
N VAL A 92 -15.88 9.92 3.24
CA VAL A 92 -16.46 10.67 4.36
C VAL A 92 -16.22 12.18 4.25
N PHE A 93 -15.36 12.64 3.34
CA PHE A 93 -15.17 14.07 3.10
C PHE A 93 -16.27 14.63 2.19
N PRO A 94 -16.77 15.86 2.44
CA PRO A 94 -17.67 16.51 1.52
C PRO A 94 -16.96 16.79 0.18
N THR A 95 -17.66 16.54 -0.93
CA THR A 95 -17.08 16.59 -2.30
C THR A 95 -16.64 17.99 -2.74
N ASN A 96 -17.01 19.03 -2.02
CA ASN A 96 -16.70 20.43 -2.32
C ASN A 96 -15.58 21.02 -1.45
N THR A 97 -14.83 20.18 -0.71
CA THR A 97 -13.72 20.62 0.14
C THR A 97 -12.37 20.23 -0.45
N SER A 98 -11.33 21.01 -0.12
CA SER A 98 -9.95 20.71 -0.53
C SER A 98 -9.47 19.36 -0.01
N TYR A 99 -9.97 18.90 1.14
CA TYR A 99 -9.59 17.62 1.73
C TYR A 99 -9.98 16.43 0.85
N SER A 100 -11.15 16.46 0.19
CA SER A 100 -11.55 15.40 -0.75
C SER A 100 -10.56 15.25 -1.91
N GLN A 101 -10.04 16.37 -2.43
CA GLN A 101 -9.07 16.35 -3.52
C GLN A 101 -7.66 15.96 -3.02
N GLN A 102 -7.23 16.48 -1.88
CA GLN A 102 -5.91 16.18 -1.31
C GLN A 102 -5.78 14.69 -0.95
N THR A 103 -6.80 14.12 -0.31
CA THR A 103 -6.81 12.69 0.05
C THR A 103 -6.79 11.78 -1.18
N ALA A 104 -7.55 12.13 -2.24
CA ALA A 104 -7.52 11.40 -3.51
C ALA A 104 -6.13 11.47 -4.20
N ASN A 105 -5.47 12.63 -4.16
CA ASN A 105 -4.12 12.78 -4.69
C ASN A 105 -3.11 11.92 -3.92
N GLN A 106 -3.17 11.93 -2.59
CA GLN A 106 -2.34 11.09 -1.72
C GLN A 106 -2.56 9.60 -2.00
N LYS A 107 -3.80 9.16 -2.21
CA LYS A 107 -4.10 7.77 -2.59
C LYS A 107 -3.42 7.38 -3.92
N SER A 108 -3.46 8.26 -4.93
CA SER A 108 -2.78 8.01 -6.21
C SER A 108 -1.25 7.87 -6.06
N GLN A 109 -0.67 8.60 -5.10
CA GLN A 109 0.73 8.43 -4.73
C GLN A 109 0.96 7.08 -4.06
N VAL A 110 0.09 6.65 -3.12
CA VAL A 110 0.17 5.33 -2.48
C VAL A 110 0.18 4.23 -3.54
N ASP A 111 -0.76 4.28 -4.50
CA ASP A 111 -0.81 3.32 -5.61
C ASP A 111 0.51 3.24 -6.38
N THR A 112 1.23 4.37 -6.48
CA THR A 112 2.53 4.44 -7.15
C THR A 112 3.64 3.78 -6.33
N HIS A 113 3.73 4.05 -5.03
CA HIS A 113 4.71 3.42 -4.14
C HIS A 113 4.53 1.90 -4.07
N PHE A 114 3.29 1.41 -3.97
CA PHE A 114 3.00 -0.03 -4.02
C PHE A 114 3.45 -0.68 -5.35
N ARG A 115 3.20 -0.02 -6.49
CA ARG A 115 3.68 -0.51 -7.81
C ARG A 115 5.20 -0.51 -7.89
N GLN A 116 5.86 0.52 -7.35
CA GLN A 116 7.32 0.62 -7.32
C GLN A 116 7.95 -0.49 -6.47
N ALA A 117 7.37 -0.79 -5.30
CA ALA A 117 7.80 -1.90 -4.45
C ALA A 117 7.72 -3.25 -5.17
N VAL A 118 6.62 -3.54 -5.85
CA VAL A 118 6.52 -4.76 -6.67
C VAL A 118 7.56 -4.77 -7.79
N HIS A 119 7.75 -3.64 -8.46
CA HIS A 119 8.68 -3.53 -9.59
C HIS A 119 10.15 -3.72 -9.16
N SER A 120 10.54 -3.25 -7.97
CA SER A 120 11.92 -3.38 -7.49
C SER A 120 12.35 -4.85 -7.34
N PHE A 121 11.43 -5.74 -6.91
CA PHE A 121 11.69 -7.18 -6.85
C PHE A 121 11.86 -7.80 -8.22
N HIS A 122 11.04 -7.43 -9.20
CA HIS A 122 11.22 -7.89 -10.58
C HIS A 122 12.53 -7.39 -11.20
N LEU A 123 12.94 -6.16 -10.87
CA LEU A 123 14.21 -5.60 -11.34
C LEU A 123 15.41 -6.28 -10.67
N ALA A 124 15.35 -6.52 -9.36
CA ALA A 124 16.38 -7.24 -8.61
C ALA A 124 16.53 -8.67 -9.13
N THR A 125 15.42 -9.42 -9.20
CA THR A 125 15.04 -10.33 -10.30
C THR A 125 16.03 -10.50 -11.45
N ALA A 126 15.77 -9.64 -12.45
CA ALA A 126 16.43 -9.60 -13.74
C ALA A 126 17.95 -9.35 -13.65
N ASN A 127 18.43 -8.75 -12.56
CA ASN A 127 19.85 -8.47 -12.35
C ASN A 127 20.61 -9.62 -11.68
N THR A 128 19.95 -10.72 -11.32
CA THR A 128 20.63 -11.93 -10.82
C THR A 128 21.32 -12.69 -11.96
N SER A 129 22.36 -13.48 -11.65
CA SER A 129 23.14 -14.25 -12.64
C SER A 129 22.37 -15.42 -13.28
N SER A 130 21.21 -15.77 -12.74
CA SER A 130 20.29 -16.77 -13.32
C SER A 130 18.86 -16.28 -13.11
N PRO A 131 18.42 -15.28 -13.89
CA PRO A 131 17.06 -14.78 -13.78
C PRO A 131 16.08 -15.91 -14.13
N TYR A 132 15.00 -16.02 -13.37
CA TYR A 132 13.98 -17.04 -13.62
C TYR A 132 13.38 -16.83 -15.02
N SER A 133 13.64 -17.78 -15.94
CA SER A 133 13.11 -17.74 -17.31
C SER A 133 11.94 -18.70 -17.41
N ASN A 134 10.71 -18.19 -17.56
CA ASN A 134 9.53 -19.02 -17.78
C ASN A 134 9.36 -19.48 -19.24
N THR A 135 10.37 -19.26 -20.08
CA THR A 135 10.47 -19.83 -21.43
C THR A 135 11.21 -21.16 -21.37
N THR A 136 10.47 -22.26 -21.17
CA THR A 136 10.91 -23.53 -21.73
C THR A 136 11.07 -23.32 -23.23
N THR A 137 12.31 -23.35 -23.72
CA THR A 137 12.62 -23.57 -25.13
C THR A 137 11.87 -24.83 -25.57
N VAL A 138 10.86 -24.63 -26.42
CA VAL A 138 10.22 -25.67 -27.22
C VAL A 138 11.05 -25.91 -28.46
#